data_AF-A0A257LE84-F1
#
_entry.id   AF-A0A257LE84-F1
#
_cell.length_a   1.000
_cell.length_b   1.000
_cell.length_c   1.000
_cell.angle_alpha   90.00
_cell.angle_beta   90.00
_cell.angle_gamma   90.00
#
_symmetry.space_group_name_H-M   'P 1'
#
loop_
_entity.id
_entity.type
_entity.pdbx_description
1 polymer ?
#
loop_
_entity_poly.entity_id
_entity_poly.type
_entity_poly.pdbx_seq_one_letter_code
_entity_poly.pdbx_strand_id
1 'polypeptide(L)'
;LNAAPSPQASPAAPAPARSPHDACLQVRRELARAIGQDAALRAEAANPTPADQTRFAPYRNHCRALQRKMEARISALRMEVRAALAARSAALAQLAALDAVMEQALATRAQQLLSTLPALLEQQFNRLPDDQRAGFHQQVQNVLLAELDMRLQPIEGLLEALGPAPTRHP
;
A
#
# COMPACT_ATOMS: atom_id res chain seq x y z
N LEU A 1 18.79 -60.42 -7.11
CA LEU A 1 17.80 -59.34 -6.86
C LEU A 1 18.24 -58.57 -5.62
N ASN A 2 18.90 -57.44 -5.77
CA ASN A 2 19.17 -56.52 -4.66
C ASN A 2 19.03 -55.09 -5.21
N ALA A 3 17.98 -54.40 -4.78
CA ALA A 3 17.68 -53.03 -5.19
C ALA A 3 18.23 -52.06 -4.12
N ALA A 4 18.99 -51.06 -4.56
CA ALA A 4 19.49 -49.98 -3.71
C ALA A 4 18.35 -48.98 -3.39
N PRO A 5 18.33 -48.38 -2.19
CA PRO A 5 17.32 -47.38 -1.83
C PRO A 5 17.66 -46.00 -2.40
N SER A 6 16.63 -45.31 -2.92
CA SER A 6 16.70 -43.92 -3.40
C SER A 6 16.94 -42.92 -2.24
N PRO A 7 17.60 -41.77 -2.50
CA PRO A 7 17.85 -40.77 -1.47
C PRO A 7 16.57 -40.01 -1.12
N GLN A 8 16.25 -39.95 0.18
CA GLN A 8 15.18 -39.11 0.70
C GLN A 8 15.59 -37.64 0.64
N ALA A 9 14.74 -36.80 0.05
CA ALA A 9 14.91 -35.35 0.04
C ALA A 9 14.71 -34.79 1.47
N SER A 10 15.72 -34.10 1.99
CA SER A 10 15.60 -33.36 3.26
C SER A 10 14.58 -32.22 3.12
N PRO A 11 13.76 -31.95 4.15
CA PRO A 11 12.85 -30.80 4.15
C PRO A 11 13.67 -29.50 4.14
N ALA A 12 13.37 -28.62 3.18
CA ALA A 12 13.94 -27.29 3.10
C ALA A 12 13.69 -26.53 4.42
N ALA A 13 14.75 -25.90 4.95
CA ALA A 13 14.65 -25.08 6.15
C ALA A 13 13.58 -23.98 5.94
N PRO A 14 12.72 -23.71 6.94
CA PRO A 14 11.76 -22.62 6.84
C PRO A 14 12.51 -21.32 6.59
N ALA A 15 12.07 -20.56 5.59
CA ALA A 15 12.60 -19.24 5.31
C ALA A 15 12.57 -18.40 6.61
N PRO A 16 13.61 -17.58 6.88
CA PRO A 16 13.63 -16.76 8.08
C PRO A 16 12.36 -15.92 8.14
N ALA A 17 11.75 -15.83 9.33
CA ALA A 17 10.57 -15.01 9.55
C ALA A 17 10.86 -13.58 9.09
N ARG A 18 10.06 -13.10 8.13
CA ARG A 18 10.24 -11.78 7.52
C ARG A 18 10.17 -10.70 8.60
N SER A 19 11.11 -9.77 8.63
CA SER A 19 11.07 -8.67 9.60
C SER A 19 9.87 -7.74 9.30
N PRO A 20 9.28 -7.08 10.32
CA PRO A 20 8.22 -6.09 10.09
C PRO A 20 8.65 -4.94 9.16
N HIS A 21 9.93 -4.56 9.17
CA HIS A 21 10.49 -3.57 8.24
C HIS A 21 10.46 -4.08 6.79
N ASP A 22 10.87 -5.32 6.55
CA ASP A 22 10.85 -5.93 5.22
C ASP A 22 9.42 -6.11 4.69
N ALA A 23 8.46 -6.40 5.57
CA ALA A 23 7.05 -6.46 5.23
C ALA A 23 6.53 -5.08 4.77
N CYS A 24 6.88 -4.01 5.49
CA CYS A 24 6.52 -2.64 5.11
C CYS A 24 7.10 -2.23 3.76
N LEU A 25 8.40 -2.47 3.54
CA LEU A 25 9.03 -2.22 2.24
C LEU A 25 8.38 -3.01 1.11
N GLN A 26 7.91 -4.22 1.37
CA GLN A 26 7.20 -5.03 0.38
C GLN A 26 5.87 -4.39 0.00
N VAL A 27 5.05 -4.05 1.00
CA VAL A 27 3.71 -3.49 0.77
C VAL A 27 3.84 -2.16 0.04
N ARG A 28 4.81 -1.31 0.40
CA ARG A 28 5.09 -0.06 -0.33
C ARG A 28 5.42 -0.32 -1.78
N ARG A 29 6.33 -1.25 -2.08
CA ARG A 29 6.69 -1.62 -3.47
C ARG A 29 5.52 -2.22 -4.23
N GLU A 30 4.72 -3.07 -3.59
CA GLU A 30 3.53 -3.70 -4.17
C GLU A 30 2.51 -2.66 -4.61
N LEU A 31 2.17 -1.73 -3.71
CA LEU A 31 1.18 -0.68 -3.96
C LEU A 31 1.70 0.36 -4.95
N ALA A 32 2.97 0.79 -4.85
CA ALA A 32 3.58 1.71 -5.81
C ALA A 32 3.60 1.12 -7.23
N ARG A 33 3.90 -0.18 -7.37
CA ARG A 33 3.80 -0.88 -8.66
C ARG A 33 2.36 -0.90 -9.16
N ALA A 34 1.39 -1.20 -8.31
CA ALA A 34 -0.02 -1.21 -8.70
C ALA A 34 -0.51 0.17 -9.19
N ILE A 35 -0.02 1.26 -8.59
CA ILE A 35 -0.30 2.64 -9.04
C ILE A 35 0.29 2.90 -10.43
N GLY A 36 1.53 2.48 -10.67
CA GLY A 36 2.20 2.72 -11.96
C GLY A 36 1.81 1.77 -13.09
N GLN A 37 1.17 0.63 -12.79
CA GLN A 37 0.97 -0.47 -13.74
C GLN A 37 -0.42 -0.54 -14.39
N ASP A 38 -1.31 0.44 -14.24
CA ASP A 38 -2.61 0.37 -14.94
C ASP A 38 -2.43 0.48 -16.45
N ALA A 39 -2.50 -0.66 -17.13
CA ALA A 39 -2.30 -0.78 -18.56
C ALA A 39 -3.51 -0.26 -19.34
N ALA A 40 -4.72 -0.32 -18.77
CA ALA A 40 -5.92 0.18 -19.42
C ALA A 40 -5.90 1.71 -19.45
N LEU A 41 -5.60 2.36 -18.33
CA LEU A 41 -5.46 3.82 -18.29
C LEU A 41 -4.29 4.33 -19.13
N ARG A 42 -3.15 3.60 -19.16
CA ARG A 42 -2.02 3.98 -20.02
C ARG A 42 -2.33 3.79 -21.51
N ALA A 43 -3.06 2.73 -21.88
CA ALA A 43 -3.48 2.54 -23.27
C ALA A 43 -4.46 3.63 -23.71
N GLU A 44 -5.42 3.99 -22.84
CA GLU A 44 -6.34 5.13 -23.05
C GLU A 44 -5.60 6.46 -23.15
N ALA A 45 -4.57 6.70 -22.31
CA ALA A 45 -3.78 7.92 -22.34
C ALA A 45 -2.82 8.01 -23.55
N ALA A 46 -2.32 6.89 -24.06
CA ALA A 46 -1.39 6.85 -25.18
C ALA A 46 -2.07 7.09 -26.54
N ASN A 47 -3.33 6.65 -26.70
CA ASN A 47 -4.15 6.88 -27.90
C ASN A 47 -5.55 7.38 -27.48
N PRO A 48 -5.65 8.60 -26.95
CA PRO A 48 -6.92 9.09 -26.43
C PRO A 48 -7.88 9.40 -27.59
N THR A 49 -9.06 8.79 -27.60
CA THR A 49 -10.11 9.22 -28.53
C THR A 49 -10.65 10.59 -28.12
N PRO A 50 -11.26 11.37 -29.03
CA PRO A 50 -11.92 12.64 -28.66
C PRO A 50 -12.96 12.47 -27.54
N ALA A 51 -13.61 11.30 -27.46
CA ALA A 51 -14.54 10.99 -26.39
C ALA A 51 -13.84 10.74 -25.04
N ASP A 52 -12.66 10.12 -25.03
CA ASP A 52 -11.92 9.80 -23.80
C ASP A 52 -11.29 11.06 -23.20
N GLN A 53 -10.91 12.03 -24.02
CA GLN A 53 -10.45 13.35 -23.57
C GLN A 53 -11.51 14.06 -22.71
N THR A 54 -12.80 13.74 -22.85
CA THR A 54 -13.85 14.39 -22.05
C THR A 54 -14.31 13.57 -20.84
N ARG A 55 -13.82 12.33 -20.67
CA ARG A 55 -14.34 11.39 -19.65
C ARG A 55 -13.37 11.17 -18.49
N PHE A 56 -13.86 11.43 -17.28
CA PHE A 56 -13.11 11.16 -16.05
C PHE A 56 -13.42 9.77 -15.43
N ALA A 57 -14.46 9.07 -15.88
CA ALA A 57 -14.94 7.84 -15.25
C ALA A 57 -13.88 6.72 -15.08
N PRO A 58 -12.99 6.45 -16.07
CA PRO A 58 -11.92 5.46 -15.91
C PRO A 58 -10.97 5.79 -14.76
N TYR A 59 -10.51 7.04 -14.67
CA TYR A 59 -9.66 7.52 -13.58
C TYR A 59 -10.34 7.38 -12.22
N ARG A 60 -11.63 7.73 -12.12
CA ARG A 60 -12.38 7.58 -10.85
C ARG A 60 -12.43 6.13 -10.37
N ASN A 61 -12.77 5.22 -11.27
CA ASN A 61 -12.90 3.80 -10.96
C ASN A 61 -11.56 3.21 -10.52
N HIS A 62 -10.50 3.57 -11.23
CA HIS A 62 -9.13 3.20 -10.89
C HIS A 62 -8.70 3.71 -9.50
N CYS A 63 -8.89 5.01 -9.22
CA CYS A 63 -8.57 5.58 -7.90
C CYS A 63 -9.30 4.83 -6.78
N ARG A 64 -10.61 4.57 -6.93
CA ARG A 64 -11.40 3.83 -5.94
C ARG A 64 -10.88 2.41 -5.72
N ALA A 65 -10.49 1.71 -6.78
CA ALA A 65 -9.94 0.37 -6.68
C ALA A 65 -8.61 0.36 -5.92
N LEU A 66 -7.70 1.29 -6.23
CA LEU A 66 -6.42 1.42 -5.53
C LEU A 66 -6.60 1.85 -4.07
N GLN A 67 -7.48 2.80 -3.78
CA GLN A 67 -7.75 3.26 -2.41
C GLN A 67 -8.23 2.10 -1.50
N ARG A 68 -9.11 1.24 -2.01
CA ARG A 68 -9.55 0.01 -1.30
C ARG A 68 -8.39 -0.97 -1.11
N LYS A 69 -7.56 -1.17 -2.13
CA LYS A 69 -6.38 -2.05 -2.04
C LYS A 69 -5.38 -1.53 -1.01
N MET A 70 -5.09 -0.23 -1.00
CA MET A 70 -4.23 0.40 -0.01
C MET A 70 -4.79 0.21 1.39
N GLU A 71 -6.07 0.52 1.62
CA GLU A 71 -6.74 0.35 2.91
C GLU A 71 -6.57 -1.08 3.44
N ALA A 72 -6.93 -2.09 2.64
CA ALA A 72 -6.82 -3.49 3.06
C ALA A 72 -5.38 -3.93 3.38
N ARG A 73 -4.41 -3.59 2.51
CA ARG A 73 -3.00 -4.00 2.70
C ARG A 73 -2.34 -3.28 3.87
N ILE A 74 -2.62 -2.00 4.05
CA ILE A 74 -2.04 -1.18 5.12
C ILE A 74 -2.63 -1.57 6.48
N SER A 75 -3.93 -1.80 6.59
CA SER A 75 -4.54 -2.27 7.85
C SER A 75 -3.99 -3.64 8.27
N ALA A 76 -3.81 -4.57 7.33
CA ALA A 76 -3.19 -5.87 7.61
C ALA A 76 -1.74 -5.71 8.11
N LEU A 77 -0.93 -4.90 7.42
CA LEU A 77 0.44 -4.63 7.83
C LEU A 77 0.52 -3.95 9.21
N ARG A 78 -0.35 -2.97 9.49
CA ARG A 78 -0.37 -2.28 10.79
C ARG A 78 -0.73 -3.23 11.93
N MET A 79 -1.62 -4.20 11.69
CA MET A 79 -1.92 -5.26 12.65
C MET A 79 -0.70 -6.16 12.92
N GLU A 80 0.03 -6.57 11.87
CA GLU A 80 1.27 -7.36 12.02
C GLU A 80 2.34 -6.59 12.83
N VAL A 81 2.51 -5.29 12.56
CA VAL A 81 3.46 -4.43 13.30
C VAL A 81 3.05 -4.27 14.76
N ARG A 82 1.76 -4.07 15.04
CA ARG A 82 1.25 -4.02 16.43
C ARG A 82 1.50 -5.33 17.17
N ALA A 83 1.33 -6.48 16.53
CA ALA A 83 1.64 -7.77 17.13
C ALA A 83 3.14 -7.89 17.46
N ALA A 84 4.02 -7.45 16.57
CA ALA A 84 5.46 -7.44 16.80
C ALA A 84 5.88 -6.52 17.97
N LEU A 85 5.25 -5.35 18.09
CA LEU A 85 5.43 -4.43 19.22
C LEU A 85 4.98 -5.05 20.54
N ALA A 86 3.77 -5.62 20.57
CA ALA A 86 3.22 -6.23 21.78
C ALA A 86 4.06 -7.42 22.28
N ALA A 87 4.68 -8.18 21.37
CA ALA A 87 5.58 -9.27 21.71
C ALA A 87 6.95 -8.80 22.23
N ARG A 88 7.34 -7.53 22.03
CA ARG A 88 8.67 -7.02 22.40
C ARG A 88 8.77 -6.58 23.86
N SER A 89 7.77 -5.87 24.38
CA SER A 89 7.73 -5.43 25.78
C SER A 89 6.33 -4.94 26.19
N ALA A 90 6.08 -4.85 27.51
CA ALA A 90 4.83 -4.30 28.03
C ALA A 90 4.60 -2.83 27.62
N ALA A 91 5.67 -2.02 27.57
CA ALA A 91 5.57 -0.61 27.14
C ALA A 91 5.16 -0.50 25.65
N LEU A 92 5.75 -1.33 24.78
CA LEU A 92 5.40 -1.35 23.36
C LEU A 92 4.01 -1.99 23.11
N ALA A 93 3.55 -2.89 23.98
CA ALA A 93 2.18 -3.39 23.95
C ALA A 93 1.15 -2.28 24.25
N GLN A 94 1.44 -1.37 25.18
CA GLN A 94 0.59 -0.21 25.44
C GLN A 94 0.54 0.74 24.23
N LEU A 95 1.70 0.97 23.59
CA LEU A 95 1.75 1.75 22.35
C LEU A 95 0.91 1.09 21.24
N ALA A 96 1.00 -0.22 21.07
CA ALA A 96 0.20 -0.96 20.10
C ALA A 96 -1.30 -0.87 20.39
N ALA A 97 -1.71 -0.90 21.65
CA ALA A 97 -3.10 -0.71 22.05
C ALA A 97 -3.59 0.73 21.75
N LEU A 98 -2.78 1.75 22.05
CA LEU A 98 -3.06 3.14 21.70
C LEU A 98 -3.22 3.32 20.19
N ASP A 99 -2.30 2.75 19.40
CA ASP A 99 -2.35 2.78 17.94
C ASP A 99 -3.64 2.18 17.38
N ALA A 100 -4.11 1.07 17.95
CA ALA A 100 -5.36 0.42 17.53
C ALA A 100 -6.60 1.29 17.81
N VAL A 101 -6.66 1.93 18.98
CA VAL A 101 -7.75 2.87 19.32
C VAL A 101 -7.72 4.07 18.39
N MET A 102 -6.54 4.63 18.12
CA MET A 102 -6.38 5.77 17.22
C MET A 102 -6.74 5.42 15.77
N GLU A 103 -6.36 4.23 15.28
CA GLU A 103 -6.78 3.74 13.97
C GLU A 103 -8.30 3.70 13.88
N GLN A 104 -8.96 3.08 14.86
CA GLN A 104 -10.41 2.93 14.83
C GLN A 104 -11.15 4.27 14.96
N ALA A 105 -10.66 5.17 15.80
CA ALA A 105 -11.23 6.51 15.96
C ALA A 105 -11.12 7.35 14.68
N LEU A 106 -10.06 7.15 13.89
CA LEU A 106 -9.78 7.94 12.68
C LEU A 106 -10.19 7.26 11.37
N ALA A 107 -10.47 5.95 11.36
CA ALA A 107 -10.68 5.16 10.13
C ALA A 107 -11.76 5.77 9.22
N THR A 108 -12.96 6.01 9.76
CA THR A 108 -14.08 6.59 8.99
C THR A 108 -13.73 7.99 8.48
N ARG A 109 -13.10 8.83 9.30
CA ARG A 109 -12.76 10.20 8.92
C ARG A 109 -11.68 10.23 7.84
N ALA A 110 -10.65 9.39 7.97
CA ALA A 110 -9.58 9.26 6.98
C ALA A 110 -10.14 8.75 5.64
N GLN A 111 -10.98 7.72 5.67
CA GLN A 111 -11.63 7.20 4.46
C GLN A 111 -12.51 8.27 3.79
N GLN A 112 -13.31 9.01 4.56
CA GLN A 112 -14.14 10.10 4.04
C GLN A 112 -13.30 11.18 3.35
N LEU A 113 -12.23 11.65 4.00
CA LEU A 113 -11.35 12.68 3.44
C LEU A 113 -10.68 12.20 2.15
N LEU A 114 -10.12 10.99 2.15
CA LEU A 114 -9.40 10.46 0.98
C LEU A 114 -10.36 10.08 -0.17
N SER A 115 -11.61 9.76 0.14
CA SER A 115 -12.65 9.53 -0.88
C SER A 115 -13.03 10.78 -1.68
N THR A 116 -12.60 11.97 -1.24
CA THR A 116 -12.78 13.24 -1.98
C THR A 116 -11.75 13.43 -3.09
N LEU A 117 -10.60 12.75 -3.03
CA LEU A 117 -9.51 12.93 -4.00
C LEU A 117 -9.96 12.72 -5.46
N PRO A 118 -10.74 11.68 -5.81
CA PRO A 118 -11.23 11.54 -7.18
C PRO A 118 -12.11 12.70 -7.64
N ALA A 119 -12.87 13.35 -6.75
CA ALA A 119 -13.71 14.49 -7.13
C ALA A 119 -12.88 15.75 -7.38
N LEU A 120 -11.83 15.99 -6.58
CA LEU A 120 -10.90 17.10 -6.81
C LEU A 120 -10.10 16.92 -8.11
N LEU A 121 -9.66 15.69 -8.38
CA LEU A 121 -9.00 15.35 -9.65
C LEU A 121 -9.94 15.54 -10.84
N GLU A 122 -11.22 15.20 -10.72
CA GLU A 122 -12.21 15.45 -11.77
C GLU A 122 -12.39 16.94 -12.06
N GLN A 123 -12.47 17.76 -11.02
CA GLN A 123 -12.57 19.20 -11.18
C GLN A 123 -11.32 19.77 -11.87
N GLN A 124 -10.12 19.27 -11.53
CA GLN A 124 -8.89 19.64 -12.20
C GLN A 124 -8.89 19.18 -13.66
N PHE A 125 -9.27 17.94 -13.93
CA PHE A 125 -9.40 17.39 -15.27
C PHE A 125 -10.31 18.26 -16.14
N ASN A 126 -11.50 18.61 -15.66
CA ASN A 126 -12.48 19.40 -16.41
C ASN A 126 -11.98 20.83 -16.75
N ARG A 127 -10.99 21.35 -16.00
CA ARG A 127 -10.39 22.67 -16.25
C ARG A 127 -9.25 22.64 -17.28
N LEU A 128 -8.71 21.47 -17.60
CA LEU A 128 -7.60 21.35 -18.54
C LEU A 128 -8.09 21.47 -19.99
N PRO A 129 -7.37 22.21 -20.85
CA PRO A 129 -7.53 22.12 -22.30
C PRO A 129 -7.27 20.70 -22.81
N ASP A 130 -7.94 20.28 -23.90
CA ASP A 130 -7.91 18.91 -24.42
C ASP A 130 -6.49 18.42 -24.76
N ASP A 131 -5.64 19.29 -25.32
CA ASP A 131 -4.24 19.04 -25.64
C ASP A 131 -3.36 18.76 -24.41
N GLN A 132 -3.80 19.18 -23.21
CA GLN A 132 -3.09 18.98 -21.95
C GLN A 132 -3.58 17.75 -21.18
N ARG A 133 -4.68 17.10 -21.63
CA ARG A 133 -5.28 15.97 -20.92
C ARG A 133 -4.50 14.66 -21.06
N ALA A 134 -3.68 14.53 -22.12
CA ALA A 134 -2.86 13.34 -22.37
C ALA A 134 -1.88 13.02 -21.21
N GLY A 135 -1.44 14.04 -20.45
CA GLY A 135 -0.55 13.88 -19.29
C GLY A 135 -1.27 13.67 -17.95
N PHE A 136 -2.60 13.75 -17.92
CA PHE A 136 -3.37 13.77 -16.67
C PHE A 136 -3.23 12.48 -15.85
N HIS A 137 -3.03 11.34 -16.51
CA HIS A 137 -2.76 10.07 -15.84
C HIS A 137 -1.56 10.16 -14.87
N GLN A 138 -0.50 10.88 -15.23
CA GLN A 138 0.66 11.05 -14.35
C GLN A 138 0.32 11.86 -13.11
N GLN A 139 -0.56 12.87 -13.23
CA GLN A 139 -1.04 13.64 -12.08
C GLN A 139 -1.82 12.75 -11.11
N VAL A 140 -2.70 11.89 -11.64
CA VAL A 140 -3.44 10.90 -10.84
C VAL A 140 -2.47 9.96 -10.10
N GLN A 141 -1.47 9.42 -10.79
CA GLN A 141 -0.45 8.56 -10.16
C GLN A 141 0.29 9.28 -9.02
N ASN A 142 0.73 10.52 -9.24
CA ASN A 142 1.47 11.29 -8.24
C ASN A 142 0.63 11.54 -6.98
N VAL A 143 -0.65 11.88 -7.15
CA VAL A 143 -1.58 12.05 -6.03
C VAL A 143 -1.79 10.76 -5.26
N LEU A 144 -1.92 9.62 -5.96
CA LEU A 144 -2.07 8.31 -5.32
C LEU A 144 -0.79 7.85 -4.59
N LEU A 145 0.40 8.20 -5.10
CA LEU A 145 1.66 7.95 -4.41
C LEU A 145 1.77 8.78 -3.13
N ALA A 146 1.39 10.06 -3.18
CA ALA A 146 1.34 10.92 -2.00
C ALA A 146 0.32 10.41 -0.96
N GLU A 147 -0.85 9.94 -1.41
CA GLU A 147 -1.83 9.28 -0.55
C GLU A 147 -1.26 8.01 0.09
N LEU A 148 -0.54 7.18 -0.66
CA LEU A 148 0.11 5.99 -0.13
C LEU A 148 1.13 6.35 0.96
N ASP A 149 1.99 7.34 0.72
CA ASP A 149 2.98 7.78 1.71
C ASP A 149 2.29 8.28 3.00
N MET A 150 1.23 9.10 2.89
CA MET A 150 0.45 9.55 4.04
C MET A 150 -0.14 8.38 4.84
N ARG A 151 -0.70 7.36 4.15
CA ARG A 151 -1.31 6.19 4.80
C ARG A 151 -0.27 5.30 5.50
N LEU A 152 0.99 5.33 5.08
CA LEU A 152 2.07 4.53 5.66
C LEU A 152 2.73 5.18 6.88
N GLN A 153 2.65 6.50 7.06
CA GLN A 153 3.29 7.20 8.18
C GLN A 153 3.03 6.59 9.58
N PRO A 154 1.80 6.16 9.94
CA PRO A 154 1.58 5.52 11.24
C PRO A 154 2.40 4.25 11.43
N ILE A 155 2.57 3.46 10.36
CA ILE A 155 3.38 2.24 10.39
C ILE A 155 4.86 2.61 10.52
N GLU A 156 5.33 3.63 9.80
CA GLU A 156 6.71 4.11 9.90
C GLU A 156 7.07 4.50 11.35
N GLY A 157 6.19 5.23 12.04
CA GLY A 157 6.39 5.59 13.45
C GLY A 157 6.37 4.36 14.40
N LEU A 158 5.49 3.39 14.17
CA LEU A 158 5.49 2.14 14.94
C LEU A 158 6.76 1.30 14.72
N LEU A 159 7.28 1.28 13.49
CA LEU A 159 8.52 0.61 13.14
C LEU A 159 9.73 1.29 13.76
N GLU A 160 9.77 2.62 13.79
CA GLU A 160 10.80 3.39 14.50
C GLU A 160 10.81 3.06 16.00
N ALA A 161 9.64 2.99 16.63
CA ALA A 161 9.50 2.59 18.03
C ALA A 161 9.91 1.14 18.30
N LEU A 162 9.66 0.23 17.35
CA LEU A 162 10.09 -1.17 17.44
C LEU A 162 11.62 -1.31 17.40
N GLY A 163 12.29 -0.43 16.65
CA GLY A 163 13.72 -0.45 16.40
C GLY A 163 14.20 -1.74 15.72
N PRO A 164 15.53 -1.94 15.59
CA PRO A 164 16.07 -3.19 15.09
C PRO A 164 15.74 -4.37 16.02
N ALA A 165 15.77 -5.59 15.46
CA ALA A 165 15.71 -6.79 16.27
C ALA A 165 16.87 -6.78 17.29
N PRO A 166 16.66 -7.23 18.53
CA PRO A 166 17.74 -7.28 19.51
C PRO A 166 18.75 -8.29 19.00
N THR A 167 20.00 -7.87 18.83
CA THR A 167 21.10 -8.77 18.50
C THR A 167 21.24 -9.76 19.65
N ARG A 168 20.92 -11.04 19.43
CA ARG A 168 21.38 -12.10 20.34
C ARG A 168 22.89 -12.13 20.23
N HIS A 169 23.57 -11.45 21.15
CA HIS A 169 24.98 -11.70 21.38
C HIS A 169 25.11 -13.11 21.99
N PRO A 170 26.03 -13.94 21.48
CA PRO A 170 26.22 -15.32 21.94
C PRO A 170 26.66 -15.40 23.41
#